data_AF-A0A7W8EHY9-F1
#
_entry.id   AF-A0A7W8EHY9-F1
#
_cell.length_a   1.000
_cell.length_b   1.000
_cell.length_c   1.000
_cell.angle_alpha   90.00
_cell.angle_beta   90.00
_cell.angle_gamma   90.00
#
_symmetry.space_group_name_H-M   'P 1'
#
loop_
_entity.id
_entity.type
_entity.pdbx_description
1 polymer ?
#
loop_
_entity_poly.entity_id
_entity_poly.type
_entity_poly.pdbx_seq_one_letter_code
_entity_poly.pdbx_strand_id
1 'polypeptide(L)'
;MSVELMVWREPEPITRDLARKAYLAAKKDAPGGTLPPYAGELPGKLTAYAGEHVLVTMDLESMDELSGRVFAVAGAHDLVCYDPQRDLVHNPGPRGAYAGMQLHTGDGMIVTDPDLGLVHDALATLSAQNPFVALVNFGRHFMQVSPESGGYELEYKEGGTLHRTLVPDLAEIQRSFGEYARDERGFLNRLIWSS
;
A
#
# COMPACT_ATOMS: atom_id res chain seq x y z
N MET A 1 19.82 -9.30 7.23
CA MET A 1 19.10 -8.02 7.47
C MET A 1 17.64 -8.37 7.61
N SER A 2 16.91 -7.78 8.57
CA SER A 2 15.52 -8.09 8.84
C SER A 2 14.60 -6.94 8.46
N VAL A 3 13.39 -7.28 8.05
CA VAL A 3 12.29 -6.35 7.80
C VAL A 3 11.33 -6.41 8.98
N GLU A 4 10.70 -5.28 9.26
CA GLU A 4 9.82 -5.08 10.40
C GLU A 4 8.51 -4.48 9.91
N LEU A 5 7.37 -5.03 10.28
CA LEU A 5 6.05 -4.41 10.11
C LEU A 5 5.41 -4.29 11.49
N MET A 6 4.72 -3.20 11.77
CA MET A 6 3.99 -3.06 13.02
C MET A 6 2.49 -3.03 12.76
N VAL A 7 1.75 -3.86 13.50
CA VAL A 7 0.29 -3.89 13.44
C VAL A 7 -0.31 -3.57 14.79
N TRP A 8 -1.41 -2.81 14.78
CA TRP A 8 -2.17 -2.45 15.97
C TRP A 8 -3.57 -2.00 15.60
N ARG A 9 -4.43 -1.82 16.60
CA ARG A 9 -5.79 -1.32 16.40
C ARG A 9 -5.83 0.18 16.60
N GLU A 10 -6.44 0.88 15.65
CA GLU A 10 -6.84 2.28 15.79
C GLU A 10 -8.34 2.41 15.53
N PRO A 11 -9.03 3.33 16.22
CA PRO A 11 -10.47 3.54 16.03
C PRO A 11 -10.78 4.24 14.70
N GLU A 12 -9.82 5.02 14.17
CA GLU A 12 -9.96 5.77 12.93
C GLU A 12 -8.70 5.61 12.07
N PRO A 13 -8.81 5.75 10.74
CA PRO A 13 -7.63 5.77 9.87
C PRO A 13 -6.63 6.84 10.30
N ILE A 14 -5.36 6.49 10.32
CA ILE A 14 -4.27 7.40 10.71
C ILE A 14 -3.40 7.77 9.52
N THR A 15 -2.75 8.93 9.63
CA THR A 15 -1.77 9.38 8.65
C THR A 15 -0.44 8.66 8.83
N ARG A 16 0.38 8.63 7.78
CA ARG A 16 1.76 8.13 7.82
C ARG A 16 2.58 8.72 8.96
N ASP A 17 2.48 10.03 9.20
CA ASP A 17 3.23 10.71 10.26
C ASP A 17 2.78 10.26 11.66
N LEU A 18 1.48 10.03 11.86
CA LEU A 18 0.96 9.47 13.12
C LEU A 18 1.40 8.03 13.31
N ALA A 19 1.36 7.21 12.25
CA ALA A 19 1.84 5.82 12.26
C ALA A 19 3.33 5.75 12.62
N ARG A 20 4.17 6.58 12.00
CA ARG A 20 5.60 6.70 12.32
C ARG A 20 5.82 7.09 13.78
N LYS A 21 5.06 8.05 14.29
CA LYS A 21 5.16 8.50 15.68
C LYS A 21 4.76 7.38 16.66
N ALA A 22 3.69 6.64 16.37
CA ALA A 22 3.24 5.50 17.18
C ALA A 22 4.30 4.39 17.20
N TYR A 23 4.82 4.01 16.03
CA TYR A 23 5.92 3.06 15.88
C TYR A 23 7.14 3.43 16.72
N LEU A 24 7.61 4.68 16.60
CA LEU A 24 8.77 5.16 17.36
C LEU A 24 8.49 5.24 18.87
N ALA A 25 7.25 5.54 19.27
CA ALA A 25 6.86 5.55 20.68
C ALA A 25 6.87 4.12 21.25
N ALA A 26 6.25 3.16 20.56
CA ALA A 26 6.23 1.76 20.97
C ALA A 26 7.64 1.18 21.13
N LYS A 27 8.55 1.46 20.18
CA LYS A 27 9.94 0.94 20.25
C LYS A 27 10.83 1.61 21.30
N LYS A 28 10.42 2.70 21.95
CA LYS A 28 11.17 3.29 23.07
C LYS A 28 11.07 2.44 24.33
N ASP A 29 9.94 1.76 24.51
CA ASP A 29 9.71 0.91 25.66
C ASP A 29 10.26 -0.50 25.43
N ALA A 30 10.56 -1.21 26.52
CA ALA A 30 10.95 -2.60 26.43
C ALA A 30 9.78 -3.46 25.93
N PRO A 31 10.03 -4.50 25.10
CA PRO A 31 9.02 -5.50 24.80
C PRO A 31 8.44 -6.09 26.08
N GLY A 32 7.13 -6.29 26.12
CA GLY A 32 6.45 -6.72 27.34
C GLY A 32 4.92 -6.75 27.26
N GLY A 33 4.35 -6.58 26.06
CA GLY A 33 2.91 -6.72 25.85
C GLY A 33 2.45 -8.18 25.87
N THR A 34 1.13 -8.37 25.90
CA THR A 34 0.52 -9.66 25.62
C THR A 34 0.17 -9.73 24.13
N LEU A 35 0.46 -10.86 23.48
CA LEU A 35 0.06 -11.04 22.08
C LEU A 35 -1.47 -11.12 21.99
N PRO A 36 -2.10 -10.30 21.13
CA PRO A 36 -3.54 -10.35 20.92
C PRO A 36 -3.97 -11.63 20.17
N PRO A 37 -5.26 -12.01 20.18
CA PRO A 37 -5.73 -13.26 19.58
C PRO A 37 -5.37 -13.45 18.10
N TYR A 38 -5.38 -12.37 17.31
CA TYR A 38 -5.03 -12.41 15.88
C TYR A 38 -3.55 -12.72 15.61
N ALA A 39 -2.69 -12.60 16.63
CA ALA A 39 -1.24 -12.73 16.45
C ALA A 39 -0.85 -14.13 15.92
N GLY A 40 -1.63 -15.17 16.20
CA GLY A 40 -1.37 -16.53 15.69
C GLY A 40 -1.46 -16.66 14.17
N GLU A 41 -2.07 -15.68 13.48
CA GLU A 41 -2.19 -15.66 12.02
C GLU A 41 -1.07 -14.89 11.33
N LEU A 42 -0.34 -14.04 12.08
CA LEU A 42 0.76 -13.24 11.55
C LEU A 42 1.98 -14.14 11.23
N PRO A 43 2.62 -13.95 10.07
CA PRO A 43 3.86 -14.65 9.75
C PRO A 43 5.04 -14.08 10.56
N GLY A 44 6.18 -14.77 10.50
CA GLY A 44 7.45 -14.26 11.04
C GLY A 44 7.55 -14.31 12.58
N LYS A 45 8.52 -13.58 13.11
CA LYS A 45 8.77 -13.47 14.56
C LYS A 45 7.96 -12.32 15.13
N LEU A 46 7.17 -12.59 16.15
CA LEU A 46 6.29 -11.61 16.78
C LEU A 46 6.89 -11.07 18.08
N THR A 47 6.82 -9.76 18.26
CA THR A 47 7.21 -9.07 19.50
C THR A 47 6.08 -8.15 19.94
N ALA A 48 5.53 -8.38 21.13
CA ALA A 48 4.44 -7.58 21.67
C ALA A 48 4.96 -6.38 22.47
N TYR A 49 4.38 -5.22 22.19
CA TYR A 49 4.60 -3.95 22.88
C TYR A 49 3.32 -3.52 23.61
N ALA A 50 3.40 -2.45 24.40
CA ALA A 50 2.25 -1.89 25.08
C ALA A 50 1.14 -1.45 24.10
N GLY A 51 -0.11 -1.45 24.56
CA GLY A 51 -1.26 -1.00 23.76
C GLY A 51 -1.53 -1.87 22.54
N GLU A 52 -1.37 -3.19 22.65
CA GLU A 52 -1.63 -4.19 21.58
C GLU A 52 -0.82 -3.99 20.29
N HIS A 53 0.28 -3.24 20.35
CA HIS A 53 1.20 -3.12 19.21
C HIS A 53 1.99 -4.42 19.06
N VAL A 54 1.96 -5.00 17.87
CA VAL A 54 2.69 -6.20 17.53
C VAL A 54 3.68 -5.88 16.42
N LEU A 55 4.97 -6.06 16.72
CA LEU A 55 6.04 -5.99 15.72
C LEU A 55 6.24 -7.37 15.11
N VAL A 56 6.10 -7.44 13.80
CA VAL A 56 6.39 -8.60 12.97
C VAL A 56 7.77 -8.42 12.36
N THR A 57 8.70 -9.33 12.67
CA THR A 57 10.05 -9.33 12.07
C THR A 57 10.20 -10.52 11.14
N MET A 58 10.72 -10.28 9.94
CA MET A 58 10.94 -11.28 8.90
C MET A 58 12.29 -11.09 8.20
N ASP A 59 12.77 -12.14 7.53
CA ASP A 59 14.00 -12.07 6.75
C ASP A 59 13.77 -11.35 5.42
N LEU A 60 14.78 -10.60 4.96
CA LEU A 60 14.69 -9.81 3.72
C LEU A 60 14.34 -10.67 2.49
N GLU A 61 14.84 -11.89 2.41
CA GLU A 61 14.57 -12.83 1.31
C GLU A 61 13.09 -13.23 1.21
N SER A 62 12.35 -13.12 2.32
CA SER A 62 10.94 -13.47 2.43
C SER A 62 10.01 -12.24 2.48
N MET A 63 10.57 -11.04 2.35
CA MET A 63 9.87 -9.78 2.57
C MET A 63 8.62 -9.64 1.70
N ASP A 64 8.73 -9.88 0.39
CA ASP A 64 7.64 -9.61 -0.55
C ASP A 64 6.45 -10.56 -0.29
N GLU A 65 6.73 -11.85 -0.08
CA GLU A 65 5.71 -12.85 0.23
C GLU A 65 5.05 -12.61 1.60
N LEU A 66 5.87 -12.38 2.63
CA LEU A 66 5.38 -12.30 4.01
C LEU A 66 4.73 -10.95 4.33
N SER A 67 5.18 -9.85 3.72
CA SER A 67 4.54 -8.53 3.89
C SER A 67 3.10 -8.55 3.38
N GLY A 68 2.85 -9.11 2.19
CA GLY A 68 1.49 -9.30 1.65
C GLY A 68 0.58 -10.08 2.60
N ARG A 69 1.11 -11.11 3.27
CA ARG A 69 0.38 -11.88 4.29
C ARG A 69 0.09 -11.06 5.55
N VAL A 70 1.03 -10.24 6.03
CA VAL A 70 0.78 -9.33 7.16
C VAL A 70 -0.32 -8.34 6.82
N PHE A 71 -0.28 -7.74 5.62
CA PHE A 71 -1.34 -6.83 5.17
C PHE A 71 -2.71 -7.52 5.09
N ALA A 72 -2.76 -8.75 4.58
CA ALA A 72 -4.00 -9.52 4.54
C ALA A 72 -4.58 -9.79 5.94
N VAL A 73 -3.75 -10.17 6.91
CA VAL A 73 -4.18 -10.36 8.30
C VAL A 73 -4.63 -9.03 8.90
N ALA A 74 -3.89 -7.94 8.67
CA ALA A 74 -4.29 -6.62 9.15
C ALA A 74 -5.66 -6.20 8.61
N GLY A 75 -5.90 -6.39 7.30
CA GLY A 75 -7.18 -6.10 6.68
C GLY A 75 -8.33 -7.00 7.13
N ALA A 76 -8.06 -8.25 7.55
CA ALA A 76 -9.08 -9.17 8.06
C ALA A 76 -9.49 -8.89 9.52
N HIS A 77 -8.60 -8.26 10.31
CA HIS A 77 -8.81 -7.98 11.73
C HIS A 77 -9.02 -6.48 12.04
N ASP A 78 -9.22 -5.67 11.00
CA ASP A 78 -9.35 -4.21 11.06
C ASP A 78 -8.20 -3.55 11.84
N LEU A 79 -6.97 -3.88 11.44
CA LEU A 79 -5.74 -3.35 12.01
C LEU A 79 -5.10 -2.34 11.08
N VAL A 80 -4.43 -1.36 11.68
CA VAL A 80 -3.43 -0.56 10.99
C VAL A 80 -2.19 -1.42 10.81
N CYS A 81 -1.55 -1.35 9.65
CA CYS A 81 -0.24 -1.93 9.40
C CYS A 81 0.73 -0.85 8.89
N TYR A 82 1.84 -0.66 9.60
CA TYR A 82 2.87 0.30 9.22
C TYR A 82 4.14 -0.41 8.78
N ASP A 83 4.63 -0.04 7.60
CA ASP A 83 5.91 -0.43 7.01
C ASP A 83 6.93 0.69 7.23
N PRO A 84 7.82 0.61 8.24
CA PRO A 84 8.85 1.60 8.50
C PRO A 84 9.97 1.66 7.45
N GLN A 85 10.15 0.62 6.62
CA GLN A 85 11.17 0.61 5.58
C GLN A 85 10.73 1.44 4.37
N ARG A 86 9.45 1.31 3.99
CA ARG A 86 8.83 2.08 2.90
C ARG A 86 8.16 3.37 3.38
N ASP A 87 8.04 3.53 4.70
CA ASP A 87 7.31 4.63 5.34
C ASP A 87 5.86 4.68 4.82
N LEU A 88 5.17 3.54 4.84
CA LEU A 88 3.80 3.38 4.36
C LEU A 88 2.88 2.93 5.49
N VAL A 89 1.64 3.41 5.47
CA VAL A 89 0.59 2.96 6.39
C VAL A 89 -0.58 2.39 5.59
N HIS A 90 -0.96 1.17 5.93
CA HIS A 90 -2.19 0.53 5.49
C HIS A 90 -3.24 0.66 6.59
N ASN A 91 -4.38 1.25 6.27
CA ASN A 91 -5.51 1.41 7.18
C ASN A 91 -6.63 0.41 6.86
N PRO A 92 -7.53 0.11 7.80
CA PRO A 92 -8.71 -0.72 7.52
C PRO A 92 -9.63 -0.18 6.42
N GLY A 93 -9.63 1.15 6.21
CA GLY A 93 -10.33 1.84 5.13
C GLY A 93 -10.00 3.34 5.07
N PRO A 94 -10.61 4.11 4.15
CA PRO A 94 -11.57 3.67 3.14
C PRO A 94 -10.90 2.85 2.02
N ARG A 95 -11.59 1.79 1.57
CA ARG A 95 -11.15 0.92 0.46
C ARG A 95 -11.71 1.40 -0.88
N GLY A 96 -11.11 0.95 -1.97
CA GLY A 96 -11.61 1.18 -3.33
C GLY A 96 -12.93 0.44 -3.63
N ALA A 97 -13.54 0.77 -4.76
CA ALA A 97 -14.81 0.22 -5.22
C ALA A 97 -14.72 -1.26 -5.69
N TYR A 98 -13.51 -1.75 -5.98
CA TYR A 98 -13.30 -3.10 -6.50
C TYR A 98 -12.74 -4.03 -5.43
N ALA A 99 -13.54 -4.98 -4.98
CA ALA A 99 -13.07 -6.08 -4.15
C ALA A 99 -12.06 -6.95 -4.92
N GLY A 100 -10.98 -7.34 -4.24
CA GLY A 100 -9.86 -8.10 -4.81
C GLY A 100 -8.89 -7.25 -5.64
N MET A 101 -9.03 -5.92 -5.67
CA MET A 101 -8.08 -5.05 -6.34
C MET A 101 -6.70 -5.18 -5.68
N GLN A 102 -5.65 -5.25 -6.49
CA GLN A 102 -4.29 -5.36 -5.98
C GLN A 102 -3.47 -4.12 -6.30
N LEU A 103 -2.80 -3.57 -5.29
CA LEU A 103 -1.71 -2.61 -5.45
C LEU A 103 -0.42 -3.39 -5.64
N HIS A 104 0.29 -3.09 -6.72
CA HIS A 104 1.61 -3.61 -7.06
C HIS A 104 2.59 -2.46 -7.14
N THR A 105 3.79 -2.63 -6.59
CA THR A 105 4.88 -1.66 -6.71
C THR A 105 6.13 -2.31 -7.27
N GLY A 106 7.00 -1.52 -7.89
CA GLY A 106 8.23 -2.01 -8.50
C GLY A 106 9.30 -2.48 -7.52
N ASP A 107 9.14 -2.16 -6.23
CA ASP A 107 9.96 -2.67 -5.13
C ASP A 107 9.37 -3.92 -4.44
N GLY A 108 8.45 -4.61 -5.11
CA GLY A 108 7.99 -5.96 -4.73
C GLY A 108 6.74 -6.02 -3.83
N MET A 109 6.17 -4.87 -3.43
CA MET A 109 4.98 -4.87 -2.57
C MET A 109 3.74 -5.27 -3.36
N ILE A 110 2.98 -6.24 -2.83
CA ILE A 110 1.65 -6.63 -3.32
C ILE A 110 0.65 -6.58 -2.18
N VAL A 111 -0.35 -5.71 -2.29
CA VAL A 111 -1.43 -5.56 -1.29
C VAL A 111 -2.77 -5.79 -1.95
N THR A 112 -3.57 -6.70 -1.41
CA THR A 112 -4.97 -6.92 -1.83
C THR A 112 -5.90 -6.03 -1.02
N ASP A 113 -6.89 -5.45 -1.69
CA ASP A 113 -7.84 -4.48 -1.13
C ASP A 113 -7.16 -3.28 -0.45
N PRO A 114 -6.22 -2.59 -1.14
CA PRO A 114 -5.50 -1.47 -0.57
C PRO A 114 -6.47 -0.35 -0.17
N ASP A 115 -6.19 0.32 0.94
CA ASP A 115 -6.91 1.55 1.28
C ASP A 115 -6.41 2.72 0.41
N LEU A 116 -7.26 3.73 0.26
CA LEU A 116 -6.99 4.85 -0.64
C LEU A 116 -5.82 5.74 -0.16
N GLY A 117 -5.51 5.74 1.14
CA GLY A 117 -4.34 6.40 1.68
C GLY A 117 -3.05 5.69 1.26
N LEU A 118 -3.01 4.36 1.39
CA LEU A 118 -1.89 3.56 0.93
C LEU A 118 -1.60 3.74 -0.57
N VAL A 119 -2.64 3.76 -1.41
CA VAL A 119 -2.48 4.03 -2.86
C VAL A 119 -1.82 5.39 -3.10
N HIS A 120 -2.32 6.43 -2.44
CA HIS A 120 -1.77 7.78 -2.55
C HIS A 120 -0.30 7.85 -2.12
N ASP A 121 0.01 7.23 -0.98
CA ASP A 121 1.35 7.27 -0.39
C ASP A 121 2.35 6.43 -1.20
N ALA A 122 1.93 5.28 -1.72
CA ALA A 122 2.77 4.46 -2.60
C ALA A 122 3.19 5.23 -3.86
N LEU A 123 2.30 6.01 -4.47
CA LEU A 123 2.64 6.87 -5.61
C LEU A 123 3.71 7.91 -5.28
N ALA A 124 3.73 8.41 -4.04
CA ALA A 124 4.75 9.36 -3.58
C ALA A 124 6.14 8.72 -3.37
N THR A 125 6.27 7.40 -3.50
CA THR A 125 7.54 6.66 -3.37
C THR A 125 8.18 6.29 -4.71
N LEU A 126 7.56 6.65 -5.84
CA LEU A 126 8.07 6.40 -7.19
C LEU A 126 9.53 6.89 -7.33
N SER A 127 10.41 5.99 -7.76
CA SER A 127 11.86 6.24 -7.82
C SER A 127 12.56 5.19 -8.69
N ALA A 128 13.88 5.27 -8.83
CA ALA A 128 14.64 4.20 -9.50
C ALA A 128 14.55 2.85 -8.77
N GLN A 129 14.32 2.86 -7.46
CA GLN A 129 14.16 1.67 -6.62
C GLN A 129 12.71 1.17 -6.59
N ASN A 130 11.74 2.06 -6.79
CA ASN A 130 10.33 1.74 -6.97
C ASN A 130 9.85 2.27 -8.34
N PRO A 131 10.19 1.58 -9.45
CA PRO A 131 10.04 2.12 -10.81
C PRO A 131 8.61 2.14 -11.34
N PHE A 132 7.64 1.54 -10.64
CA PHE A 132 6.23 1.63 -11.04
C PHE A 132 5.29 1.44 -9.86
N VAL A 133 4.05 1.90 -10.03
CA VAL A 133 2.92 1.56 -9.17
C VAL A 133 1.74 1.17 -10.07
N ALA A 134 1.04 0.09 -9.74
CA ALA A 134 -0.11 -0.38 -10.50
C ALA A 134 -1.27 -0.78 -9.59
N LEU A 135 -2.49 -0.47 -10.02
CA LEU A 135 -3.72 -1.02 -9.48
C LEU A 135 -4.33 -2.00 -10.48
N VAL A 136 -4.36 -3.27 -10.09
CA VAL A 136 -4.75 -4.40 -10.95
C VAL A 136 -6.07 -4.99 -10.49
N ASN A 137 -7.05 -5.01 -11.38
CA ASN A 137 -8.26 -5.83 -11.24
C ASN A 137 -8.13 -7.04 -12.18
N PHE A 138 -7.67 -8.17 -11.63
CA PHE A 138 -7.25 -9.32 -12.43
C PHE A 138 -8.29 -9.77 -13.46
N GLY A 139 -7.84 -9.92 -14.71
CA GLY A 139 -8.69 -10.35 -15.82
C GLY A 139 -9.66 -9.29 -16.36
N ARG A 140 -9.64 -8.06 -15.83
CA ARG A 140 -10.58 -6.98 -16.22
C ARG A 140 -9.87 -5.75 -16.76
N HIS A 141 -9.21 -5.01 -15.87
CA HIS A 141 -8.58 -3.73 -16.20
C HIS A 141 -7.43 -3.44 -15.23
N PHE A 142 -6.50 -2.59 -15.65
CA PHE A 142 -5.46 -2.07 -14.77
C PHE A 142 -5.15 -0.61 -15.06
N MET A 143 -4.62 0.08 -14.06
CA MET A 143 -3.96 1.37 -14.19
C MET A 143 -2.53 1.24 -13.65
N GLN A 144 -1.54 1.69 -14.40
CA GLN A 144 -0.13 1.64 -14.02
C GLN A 144 0.54 2.97 -14.31
N VAL A 145 1.50 3.36 -13.47
CA VAL A 145 2.34 4.52 -13.70
C VAL A 145 3.82 4.16 -13.51
N SER A 146 4.67 4.73 -14.35
CA SER A 146 6.13 4.71 -14.25
C SER A 146 6.71 6.12 -14.39
N PRO A 147 7.82 6.45 -13.70
CA PRO A 147 8.54 7.70 -13.94
C PRO A 147 9.20 7.68 -15.31
N GLU A 148 9.07 8.78 -16.06
CA GLU A 148 9.65 8.93 -17.39
C GLU A 148 10.31 10.29 -17.56
N SER A 149 11.15 10.43 -18.61
CA SER A 149 11.76 11.72 -18.93
C SER A 149 10.68 12.76 -19.26
N GLY A 150 10.50 13.74 -18.38
CA GLY A 150 9.51 14.81 -18.56
C GLY A 150 8.18 14.58 -17.83
N GLY A 151 8.06 13.55 -16.98
CA GLY A 151 6.89 13.33 -16.13
C GLY A 151 6.70 11.86 -15.74
N TYR A 152 5.49 11.37 -15.97
CA TYR A 152 5.05 10.02 -15.63
C TYR A 152 4.30 9.44 -16.82
N GLU A 153 4.68 8.24 -17.27
CA GLU A 153 3.85 7.49 -18.20
C GLU A 153 2.73 6.83 -17.42
N LEU A 154 1.49 7.19 -17.76
CA LEU A 154 0.29 6.57 -17.22
C LEU A 154 -0.30 5.62 -18.27
N GLU A 155 -0.46 4.37 -17.90
CA GLU A 155 -1.07 3.32 -18.69
C GLU A 155 -2.42 2.92 -18.09
N TYR A 156 -3.43 2.75 -18.95
CA TYR A 156 -4.74 2.23 -18.57
C TYR A 156 -5.16 1.16 -19.56
N LYS A 157 -5.46 -0.05 -19.08
CA LYS A 157 -5.96 -1.14 -19.91
C LYS A 157 -7.37 -1.51 -19.52
N GLU A 158 -8.26 -1.58 -20.50
CA GLU A 158 -9.63 -2.07 -20.34
C GLU A 158 -10.12 -2.68 -21.66
N GLY A 159 -10.93 -3.75 -21.59
CA GLY A 159 -11.51 -4.35 -22.79
C GLY A 159 -10.48 -4.92 -23.79
N GLY A 160 -9.25 -5.18 -23.34
CA GLY A 160 -8.14 -5.63 -24.20
C GLY A 160 -7.36 -4.51 -24.89
N THR A 161 -7.82 -3.26 -24.79
CA THR A 161 -7.12 -2.09 -25.33
C THR A 161 -6.25 -1.46 -24.26
N LEU A 162 -5.03 -1.08 -24.64
CA LEU A 162 -4.09 -0.38 -23.78
C LEU A 162 -3.98 1.07 -24.22
N HIS A 163 -4.26 1.99 -23.30
CA HIS A 163 -4.14 3.42 -23.50
C HIS A 163 -2.91 3.93 -22.74
N ARG A 164 -2.19 4.88 -23.34
CA ARG A 164 -1.02 5.52 -22.73
C ARG A 164 -1.09 7.03 -22.80
N THR A 165 -0.50 7.71 -21.83
CA THR A 165 -0.33 9.16 -21.85
C THR A 165 0.85 9.59 -21.00
N LEU A 166 1.44 10.74 -21.30
CA LEU A 166 2.48 11.35 -20.48
C LEU A 166 1.85 12.45 -19.62
N VAL A 167 1.98 12.31 -18.31
CA VAL A 167 1.46 13.25 -17.31
C VAL A 167 2.64 13.96 -16.64
N PRO A 168 2.72 15.29 -16.66
CA PRO A 168 3.89 16.01 -16.15
C PRO A 168 3.98 16.05 -14.62
N ASP A 169 2.86 15.86 -13.91
CA ASP A 169 2.77 16.09 -12.48
C ASP A 169 2.21 14.88 -11.71
N LEU A 170 2.73 14.69 -10.49
CA LEU A 170 2.34 13.59 -9.61
C LEU A 170 0.91 13.77 -9.06
N ALA A 171 0.44 15.01 -8.93
CA ALA A 171 -0.87 15.30 -8.37
C ALA A 171 -2.01 14.77 -9.27
N GLU A 172 -1.86 14.88 -10.58
CA GLU A 172 -2.77 14.36 -11.59
C GLU A 172 -2.70 12.82 -11.68
N ILE A 173 -1.52 12.23 -11.45
CA ILE A 173 -1.39 10.77 -11.27
C ILE A 173 -2.16 10.31 -10.02
N GLN A 174 -1.93 10.94 -8.87
CA GLN A 174 -2.64 10.62 -7.63
C GLN A 174 -4.16 10.78 -7.76
N ARG A 175 -4.59 11.83 -8.45
CA ARG A 175 -6.00 12.03 -8.80
C ARG A 175 -6.53 10.91 -9.68
N SER A 176 -5.83 10.56 -10.75
CA SER A 176 -6.26 9.53 -11.70
C SER A 176 -6.37 8.15 -11.05
N PHE A 177 -5.39 7.78 -10.22
CA PHE A 177 -5.43 6.56 -9.41
C PHE A 177 -6.57 6.58 -8.39
N GLY A 178 -6.80 7.73 -7.74
CA GLY A 178 -7.91 7.92 -6.81
C GLY A 178 -9.28 7.79 -7.49
N GLU A 179 -9.45 8.34 -8.69
CA GLU A 179 -10.65 8.20 -9.50
C GLU A 179 -10.84 6.73 -9.89
N TYR A 180 -9.81 6.10 -10.47
CA TYR A 180 -9.85 4.70 -10.86
C TYR A 180 -10.20 3.76 -9.68
N ALA A 181 -9.54 3.92 -8.54
CA ALA A 181 -9.77 3.12 -7.34
C ALA A 181 -11.22 3.24 -6.81
N ARG A 182 -11.93 4.33 -7.14
CA ARG A 182 -13.34 4.57 -6.74
C ARG A 182 -14.35 4.22 -7.84
N ASP A 183 -13.93 3.54 -8.92
CA ASP A 183 -14.75 3.30 -10.12
C ASP A 183 -15.18 4.58 -10.86
N GLU A 184 -14.44 5.66 -10.67
CA GLU A 184 -14.60 6.88 -11.43
C GLU A 184 -13.69 6.84 -12.67
N ARG A 185 -14.10 7.55 -13.73
CA ARG A 185 -13.42 7.56 -15.04
C ARG A 185 -13.09 8.97 -15.53
N GLY A 186 -12.96 9.92 -14.61
CA GLY A 186 -12.67 11.33 -14.95
C GLY A 186 -11.40 11.49 -15.79
N PHE A 187 -10.37 10.71 -15.49
CA PHE A 187 -9.08 10.69 -16.19
C PHE A 187 -9.19 10.39 -17.69
N LEU A 188 -10.18 9.60 -18.13
CA LEU A 188 -10.38 9.30 -19.56
C LEU A 188 -10.77 10.54 -20.37
N ASN A 189 -11.52 11.45 -19.76
CA ASN A 189 -11.98 12.68 -20.41
C ASN A 189 -10.99 13.83 -20.25
N ARG A 190 -10.17 13.81 -19.20
CA ARG A 190 -9.27 14.90 -18.84
C ARG A 190 -7.89 14.79 -19.48
N LEU A 191 -7.41 13.57 -19.73
CA LEU A 191 -6.10 13.32 -20.31
C LEU A 191 -6.21 13.00 -21.80
N ILE A 192 -5.11 13.23 -22.51
CA ILE A 192 -5.00 12.93 -23.95
C ILE A 192 -4.31 11.58 -24.10
N TRP A 193 -5.05 10.58 -24.57
CA TRP A 193 -4.58 9.20 -24.66
C TRP A 193 -4.13 8.83 -26.07
N SER A 194 -3.04 8.08 -26.17
CA SER A 194 -2.69 7.28 -27.34
C SER A 194 -3.11 5.82 -27.12
N SER A 195 -3.36 5.07 -28.19
CA SER A 195 -3.70 3.64 -28.18
C SER A 195 -2.77 2.86 -29.11
#